data_AF-A0A8S2YBP5-F1
#
_entry.id   AF-A0A8S2YBP5-F1
#
_cell.length_a   1.000
_cell.length_b   1.000
_cell.length_c   1.000
_cell.angle_alpha   90.00
_cell.angle_beta   90.00
_cell.angle_gamma   90.00
#
_symmetry.space_group_name_H-M   'P 1'
#
loop_
_entity.id
_entity.type
_entity.pdbx_description
1 polymer ?
#
loop_
_entity_poly.entity_id
_entity_poly.type
_entity_poly.pdbx_seq_one_letter_code
_entity_poly.pdbx_strand_id
1 'polypeptide(L)'
;IPDPSKTVEYMQGYVNRKCCIEPDGKRTPFMRRSWKTFYASLRDMVLYLHKNDSQTDTKIILCDNSISNAIRVHHALATEAKEYTKKQHVFRLRTADWAEYLFQT
;
A
#
# COMPACT_ATOMS: atom_id res chain seq x y z
N ILE A 1 7.17 -3.24 12.67
CA ILE A 1 6.98 -1.97 11.93
C ILE A 1 7.61 -0.90 12.82
N PRO A 2 8.52 -0.04 12.31
CA PRO A 2 9.14 1.02 13.10
C PRO A 2 8.10 2.00 13.67
N ASP A 3 8.47 2.75 14.72
CA ASP A 3 7.61 3.77 15.33
C ASP A 3 7.35 4.91 14.30
N PRO A 4 6.12 5.05 13.79
CA PRO A 4 5.83 6.01 12.73
C PRO A 4 5.98 7.47 13.16
N SER A 5 6.00 7.76 14.46
CA SER A 5 6.22 9.12 14.99
C SER A 5 7.70 9.54 14.93
N LYS A 6 8.61 8.58 14.71
CA LYS A 6 10.07 8.80 14.71
C LYS A 6 10.73 8.48 13.36
N THR A 7 9.95 8.05 12.37
CA THR A 7 10.40 7.72 11.01
C THR A 7 10.37 8.96 10.11
N VAL A 8 11.26 9.03 9.13
CA VAL A 8 11.29 10.13 8.15
C VAL A 8 10.23 9.89 7.07
N GLU A 9 9.43 10.91 6.75
CA GLU A 9 8.48 10.86 5.64
C GLU A 9 9.15 11.30 4.33
N TYR A 10 9.08 10.44 3.31
CA TYR A 10 9.68 10.71 2.00
C TYR A 10 8.67 11.22 0.97
N MET A 11 7.44 10.69 1.01
CA MET A 11 6.40 11.05 0.04
C MET A 11 5.02 10.72 0.62
N GLN A 12 4.02 11.49 0.20
CA GLN A 12 2.63 11.24 0.51
C GLN A 12 1.70 11.62 -0.65
N GLY A 13 0.51 11.00 -0.69
CA GLY A 13 -0.51 11.32 -1.70
C GLY A 13 -1.59 10.25 -1.81
N TYR A 14 -2.65 10.56 -2.55
CA TYR A 14 -3.71 9.59 -2.83
C TYR A 14 -3.27 8.57 -3.86
N VAL A 15 -3.55 7.30 -3.58
CA VAL A 15 -3.32 6.19 -4.51
C VAL A 15 -4.51 5.24 -4.50
N ASN A 16 -4.76 4.61 -5.63
CA ASN A 16 -5.65 3.44 -5.66
C ASN A 16 -4.80 2.18 -5.56
N ARG A 17 -5.16 1.27 -4.67
CA ARG A 17 -4.50 -0.03 -4.51
C ARG A 17 -5.47 -1.17 -4.76
N LYS A 18 -5.01 -2.22 -5.44
CA LYS A 18 -5.66 -3.53 -5.52
C LYS A 18 -4.72 -4.62 -4.99
N CYS A 19 -5.17 -5.40 -4.01
CA CYS A 19 -4.45 -6.58 -3.51
C CYS A 19 -4.71 -7.78 -4.41
N CYS A 20 -3.67 -8.29 -5.09
CA CYS A 20 -3.76 -9.41 -6.01
C CYS A 20 -3.39 -10.74 -5.33
N ILE A 21 -2.32 -10.69 -4.55
CA ILE A 21 -1.73 -11.80 -3.80
C ILE A 21 -1.49 -11.32 -2.36
N GLU A 22 -1.92 -12.12 -1.39
CA GLU A 22 -1.72 -11.87 0.04
C GLU A 22 -0.30 -12.25 0.49
N PRO A 23 0.17 -11.76 1.65
CA PRO A 23 1.36 -12.31 2.29
C PRO A 23 1.18 -13.81 2.51
N ASP A 24 2.15 -14.62 2.05
CA ASP A 24 2.10 -16.10 1.86
C ASP A 24 1.94 -16.57 0.41
N GLY A 25 1.76 -15.65 -0.53
CA GLY A 25 1.68 -15.98 -1.96
C GLY A 25 0.32 -16.51 -2.41
N LYS A 26 -0.69 -16.57 -1.52
CA LYS A 26 -2.04 -16.98 -1.91
C LYS A 26 -2.75 -15.85 -2.64
N ARG A 27 -3.46 -16.23 -3.70
CA ARG A 27 -4.34 -15.34 -4.45
C ARG A 27 -5.41 -14.74 -3.52
N THR A 28 -5.48 -13.41 -3.46
CA THR A 28 -6.57 -12.70 -2.75
C THR A 28 -7.94 -13.17 -3.26
N PRO A 29 -8.90 -13.50 -2.38
CA PRO A 29 -10.25 -13.91 -2.79
C PRO A 29 -10.95 -12.83 -3.63
N PHE A 30 -11.80 -13.27 -4.58
CA PHE A 30 -12.46 -12.38 -5.55
C PHE A 30 -13.12 -11.15 -4.91
N MET A 31 -13.88 -11.34 -3.84
CA MET A 31 -14.59 -10.26 -3.13
C MET A 31 -13.66 -9.27 -2.43
N ARG A 32 -12.42 -9.68 -2.12
CA ARG A 32 -11.38 -8.84 -1.49
C ARG A 32 -10.39 -8.23 -2.50
N ARG A 33 -10.40 -8.71 -3.76
CA ARG A 33 -9.54 -8.25 -4.87
C ARG A 33 -10.19 -7.09 -5.64
N SER A 34 -10.55 -6.02 -4.95
CA SER A 34 -11.07 -4.78 -5.54
C SER A 34 -10.09 -3.62 -5.39
N TRP A 35 -10.23 -2.61 -6.25
CA TRP A 35 -9.51 -1.35 -6.10
C TRP A 35 -10.08 -0.58 -4.92
N LYS A 36 -9.22 -0.04 -4.07
CA LYS A 36 -9.57 0.81 -2.93
C LYS A 36 -8.65 2.02 -2.91
N THR A 37 -9.21 3.19 -2.68
CA THR A 37 -8.45 4.43 -2.53
C THR A 37 -7.90 4.54 -1.12
N PHE A 38 -6.66 4.98 -1.02
CA PHE A 38 -5.99 5.27 0.24
C PHE A 38 -5.25 6.59 0.11
N TYR A 39 -5.14 7.31 1.21
CA TYR A 39 -4.04 8.25 1.37
C TYR A 39 -2.81 7.44 1.77
N ALA A 40 -1.73 7.53 1.02
CA ALA A 40 -0.51 6.77 1.28
C ALA A 40 0.58 7.71 1.81
N SER A 41 1.31 7.26 2.83
CA SER A 41 2.54 7.91 3.29
C SER A 41 3.68 6.89 3.31
N LEU A 42 4.77 7.21 2.61
CA LEU A 42 5.99 6.42 2.62
C LEU A 42 6.90 6.99 3.71
N ARG A 43 7.10 6.22 4.78
CA ARG A 43 8.00 6.57 5.87
C ARG A 43 9.04 5.48 6.07
N ASP A 44 10.31 5.87 6.08
CA ASP A 44 11.45 4.96 5.97
C ASP A 44 11.21 3.90 4.86
N MET A 45 11.10 2.62 5.22
CA MET A 45 10.85 1.50 4.31
C MET A 45 9.45 0.89 4.49
N VAL A 46 8.47 1.69 4.93
CA VAL A 46 7.08 1.26 5.14
C VAL A 46 6.11 2.23 4.48
N LEU A 47 5.24 1.68 3.64
CA LEU A 47 4.12 2.39 3.03
C LEU A 47 2.88 2.22 3.91
N TYR A 48 2.46 3.27 4.59
CA TYR A 48 1.24 3.29 5.39
C TYR A 48 0.07 3.68 4.51
N LEU A 49 -1.05 2.96 4.64
CA LEU A 49 -2.23 3.16 3.81
C LEU A 49 -3.43 3.51 4.67
N HIS A 50 -3.86 4.75 4.56
CA HIS A 50 -4.91 5.34 5.37
C HIS A 50 -6.24 5.30 4.60
N LYS A 51 -7.27 4.69 5.20
CA LYS A 51 -8.65 4.87 4.70
C LYS A 51 -9.12 6.25 5.12
N ASN A 52 -9.94 6.89 4.28
CA ASN A 52 -10.48 8.26 4.45
C ASN A 52 -11.32 8.44 5.72
N ASP A 53 -10.70 8.32 6.89
CA ASP A 53 -11.27 8.74 8.15
C ASP A 53 -10.70 10.13 8.41
N SER A 54 -11.60 11.11 8.51
CA SER A 54 -11.40 12.56 8.68
C SER A 54 -10.69 12.93 9.99
N GLN A 55 -9.50 12.37 10.22
CA GLN A 55 -8.65 12.60 11.39
C GLN A 55 -7.35 13.31 10.97
N THR A 56 -6.62 13.86 11.93
CA THR A 56 -5.35 14.58 11.70
C THR A 56 -4.20 13.62 11.41
N ASP A 57 -3.20 14.05 10.63
CA ASP A 57 -2.12 13.22 10.06
C ASP A 57 -1.45 12.27 11.07
N THR A 58 -1.05 12.78 12.25
CA THR A 58 -0.40 11.95 13.29
C THR A 58 -1.31 10.87 13.86
N LYS A 59 -2.60 11.17 14.01
CA LYS A 59 -3.59 10.22 14.57
C LYS A 59 -4.00 9.17 13.54
N ILE A 60 -3.98 9.52 12.26
CA ILE A 60 -4.23 8.58 11.15
C ILE A 60 -3.10 7.54 11.05
N ILE A 61 -1.83 7.92 11.26
CA ILE A 61 -0.72 6.95 11.15
C ILE A 61 -0.68 5.98 12.34
N LEU A 62 -1.14 6.41 13.51
CA LEU A 62 -1.25 5.57 14.69
C LEU A 62 -2.59 4.79 14.76
N CYS A 63 -3.50 4.97 13.80
CA CYS A 63 -4.76 4.24 13.83
C CYS A 63 -4.56 2.77 13.44
N ASP A 64 -5.26 1.85 14.11
CA ASP A 64 -5.15 0.41 13.87
C ASP A 64 -5.41 0.04 12.39
N ASN A 65 -6.26 0.82 11.72
CA ASN A 65 -6.56 0.66 10.31
C ASN A 65 -5.34 0.94 9.40
N SER A 66 -4.50 1.93 9.71
CA SER A 66 -3.32 2.22 8.88
C SER A 66 -2.20 1.23 9.16
N ILE A 67 -2.01 0.85 10.42
CA ILE A 67 -1.03 -0.16 10.84
C ILE A 67 -1.36 -1.53 10.21
N SER A 68 -2.64 -1.92 10.20
CA SER A 68 -3.09 -3.17 9.56
C SER A 68 -2.98 -3.16 8.04
N ASN A 69 -2.94 -2.00 7.39
CA ASN A 69 -2.76 -1.88 5.95
C ASN A 69 -1.33 -1.47 5.54
N ALA A 70 -0.39 -1.42 6.48
CA ALA A 70 1.00 -1.05 6.22
C ALA A 70 1.72 -2.13 5.39
N ILE A 71 2.51 -1.69 4.41
CA ILE A 71 3.27 -2.55 3.49
C ILE A 71 4.75 -2.28 3.68
N ARG A 72 5.55 -3.30 4.00
CA ARG A 72 7.02 -3.16 4.10
C ARG A 72 7.64 -3.25 2.71
N VAL A 73 8.50 -2.31 2.37
CA VAL A 73 9.12 -2.22 1.03
C VAL A 73 10.62 -2.55 1.01
N HIS A 74 11.20 -2.98 2.14
CA HIS A 74 12.64 -3.22 2.32
C HIS A 74 13.28 -4.19 1.29
N HIS A 75 12.52 -5.09 0.68
CA HIS A 75 12.97 -5.88 -0.48
C HIS A 75 11.83 -6.01 -1.49
N ALA A 76 11.10 -4.92 -1.72
CA ALA A 76 10.05 -4.90 -2.71
C ALA A 76 10.60 -4.54 -4.08
N LEU A 77 10.00 -5.13 -5.12
CA LEU A 77 10.23 -4.78 -6.50
C LEU A 77 8.99 -4.07 -7.04
N ALA A 78 9.18 -2.85 -7.54
CA ALA A 78 8.16 -2.10 -8.26
C ALA A 78 8.44 -2.18 -9.78
N THR A 79 7.44 -2.55 -10.57
CA THR A 79 7.54 -2.62 -12.04
C THR A 79 6.30 -2.04 -12.68
N GLU A 80 6.43 -1.41 -13.84
CA GLU A 80 5.28 -1.01 -14.64
C GLU A 80 4.41 -2.25 -14.99
N ALA A 81 3.09 -2.14 -14.83
CA ALA A 81 2.16 -3.23 -15.14
C ALA A 81 1.60 -3.06 -16.57
N LYS A 82 2.48 -3.18 -17.57
CA LYS A 82 2.14 -2.98 -19.00
C LYS A 82 1.00 -3.87 -19.50
N GLU A 83 0.86 -5.04 -18.92
CA GLU A 83 -0.20 -6.00 -19.24
C GLU A 83 -1.56 -5.61 -18.64
N TYR A 84 -1.61 -4.66 -17.70
CA TYR A 84 -2.83 -4.24 -17.05
C TYR A 84 -3.52 -3.12 -17.84
N THR A 85 -4.48 -3.50 -18.68
CA THR A 85 -5.13 -2.58 -19.63
C THR A 85 -6.34 -1.84 -19.09
N LYS A 86 -6.82 -2.17 -17.88
CA LYS A 86 -8.10 -1.63 -17.35
C LYS A 86 -7.97 -0.22 -16.76
N LYS A 87 -6.76 0.22 -16.44
CA LYS A 87 -6.44 1.55 -15.87
C LYS A 87 -5.06 1.97 -16.36
N GLN A 88 -4.86 3.26 -16.58
CA GLN A 88 -3.57 3.85 -16.93
C GLN A 88 -2.71 4.10 -15.68
N HIS A 89 -1.41 4.31 -15.88
CA HIS A 89 -0.44 4.63 -14.82
C HIS A 89 -0.44 3.61 -13.67
N VAL A 90 -0.49 2.33 -14.02
CA VAL A 90 -0.48 1.23 -13.05
C VAL A 90 0.91 0.63 -12.93
N PHE A 91 1.39 0.50 -11.70
CA PHE A 91 2.57 -0.29 -11.40
C PHE A 91 2.23 -1.43 -10.44
N ARG A 92 3.00 -2.51 -10.53
CA ARG A 92 2.98 -3.66 -9.63
C ARG A 92 4.03 -3.48 -8.55
N LEU A 93 3.65 -3.70 -7.31
CA LEU A 93 4.56 -3.82 -6.17
C LEU A 93 4.52 -5.27 -5.69
N ARG A 94 5.67 -5.95 -5.72
CA ARG A 94 5.85 -7.27 -5.14
C ARG A 94 6.75 -7.18 -3.93
N THR A 95 6.30 -7.66 -2.78
CA THR A 95 7.02 -7.57 -1.50
C THR A 95 7.78 -8.86 -1.18
N ALA A 96 8.64 -8.79 -0.16
CA ALA A 96 9.49 -9.90 0.28
C ALA A 96 8.70 -11.11 0.81
N ASP A 97 7.50 -10.86 1.35
CA ASP A 97 6.55 -11.86 1.84
C ASP A 97 5.60 -12.37 0.74
N TRP A 98 5.97 -12.14 -0.53
CA TRP A 98 5.29 -12.62 -1.74
C TRP A 98 3.94 -11.97 -2.04
N ALA A 99 3.53 -10.96 -1.26
CA ALA A 99 2.33 -10.21 -1.59
C ALA A 99 2.54 -9.42 -2.90
N GLU A 100 1.46 -9.27 -3.66
CA GLU A 100 1.44 -8.48 -4.89
C GLU A 100 0.28 -7.50 -4.88
N TYR A 101 0.62 -6.24 -5.14
CA TYR A 101 -0.33 -5.14 -5.23
C TYR A 101 -0.23 -4.48 -6.59
N LEU A 102 -1.35 -4.02 -7.12
CA LEU A 102 -1.36 -3.02 -8.18
C LEU A 102 -1.68 -1.67 -7.56
N PHE A 103 -0.90 -0.66 -7.94
CA PHE A 103 -1.11 0.73 -7.57
C PHE A 103 -1.38 1.56 -8.80
N GLN A 104 -2.30 2.50 -8.68
CA GLN A 104 -2.54 3.57 -9.64
C GLN A 104 -2.28 4.90 -8.94
N THR A 105 -1.44 5.73 -9.54
CA THR A 105 -1.07 7.09 -9.11
C THR A 105 -1.48 8.10 -10.17
#